data_AF-A0A5J5CU12-F1
#
_entry.id   AF-A0A5J5CU12-F1
#
_cell.length_a   1.000
_cell.length_b   1.000
_cell.length_c   1.000
_cell.angle_alpha   90.00
_cell.angle_beta   90.00
_cell.angle_gamma   90.00
#
_symmetry.space_group_name_H-M   'P 1'
#
loop_
_entity.id
_entity.type
_entity.pdbx_description
1 polymer ?
#
loop_
_entity_poly.entity_id
_entity_poly.type
_entity_poly.pdbx_seq_one_letter_code
_entity_poly.pdbx_strand_id
1 'polypeptide(L)' 'MATFDSIVAVREKHMAKLSKETKLRLQQLFQCGQFVIRWGFIPTVLYLGFKRGADPGMPEPTVLSLLWG' A
#
# COMPACT_ATOMS: atom_id res chain seq x y z
N MET A 1 -16.96 35.67 -22.14
CA MET A 1 -15.66 35.48 -21.46
C MET A 1 -15.83 35.28 -19.95
N ALA A 2 -16.60 36.12 -19.23
CA ALA A 2 -16.82 36.04 -17.77
C ALA A 2 -17.36 34.70 -17.21
N THR A 3 -18.11 33.92 -18.00
CA THR A 3 -18.66 32.61 -17.58
C THR A 3 -17.58 31.52 -17.48
N PHE A 4 -16.53 31.60 -18.29
CA PHE A 4 -15.43 30.63 -18.25
C PHE A 4 -14.51 30.90 -17.05
N ASP A 5 -14.23 32.17 -16.78
CA ASP A 5 -13.43 32.60 -15.63
C ASP A 5 -14.09 32.22 -14.29
N SER A 6 -15.42 32.31 -14.20
CA SER A 6 -16.17 31.89 -13.01
C SER A 6 -16.17 30.37 -12.81
N ILE A 7 -16.19 29.57 -13.88
CA ILE A 7 -16.05 28.10 -13.80
C ILE A 7 -14.63 27.71 -13.33
N VAL A 8 -13.59 28.39 -13.84
CA VAL A 8 -12.20 28.17 -13.40
C VAL A 8 -12.00 28.60 -11.94
N ALA A 9 -12.57 29.74 -11.54
CA ALA A 9 -12.51 30.23 -10.16
C ALA A 9 -13.23 29.30 -9.16
N VAL A 10 -14.35 28.69 -9.56
CA VAL A 10 -15.03 27.66 -8.74
C VAL A 10 -14.19 26.39 -8.66
N ARG A 11 -13.57 25.93 -9.76
CA ARG A 11 -12.64 24.79 -9.73
C ARG A 11 -11.44 25.04 -8.81
N GLU A 12 -10.87 26.24 -8.80
CA GLU A 12 -9.78 26.65 -7.91
C GLU A 12 -10.22 26.68 -6.44
N LYS A 13 -11.45 27.14 -6.14
CA LYS A 13 -11.99 27.23 -4.77
C LYS A 13 -12.13 25.87 -4.09
N HIS A 14 -12.35 24.80 -4.86
CA HIS A 14 -12.51 23.43 -4.33
C HIS A 14 -11.21 22.62 -4.28
N MET A 15 -10.12 23.11 -4.87
CA MET A 15 -8.80 22.52 -4.68
C MET A 15 -8.34 22.91 -3.27
N ALA A 16 -8.59 22.02 -2.30
CA ALA A 16 -8.03 22.13 -0.96
C ALA A 16 -6.52 22.42 -1.09
N LYS A 17 -6.13 23.68 -0.82
CA LYS A 17 -4.74 24.13 -0.88
C LYS A 17 -3.99 23.52 0.30
N LEU A 18 -3.65 22.23 0.19
CA LEU A 18 -2.70 21.61 1.11
C LEU A 18 -1.35 22.31 0.96
N SER A 19 -0.74 22.64 2.10
CA SER A 19 0.63 23.16 2.16
C SER A 19 1.57 22.22 1.40
N LYS A 20 2.57 22.78 0.71
CA LYS A 20 3.56 22.01 -0.07
C LYS A 20 4.21 20.90 0.76
N GLU A 21 4.44 21.19 2.04
CA GLU A 21 4.99 20.24 3.01
C GLU A 21 4.04 19.06 3.27
N THR A 22 2.74 19.31 3.47
CA THR A 22 1.75 18.26 3.71
C THR A 22 1.63 17.33 2.50
N LYS A 23 1.67 17.88 1.28
CA LYS A 23 1.65 17.09 0.05
C LYS A 23 2.86 16.16 -0.06
N LEU A 24 4.05 16.66 0.29
CA LEU A 24 5.28 15.86 0.28
C LEU A 24 5.22 14.70 1.28
N ARG A 25 4.84 14.98 2.53
CA ARG A 25 4.69 13.96 3.57
C ARG A 25 3.67 12.90 3.19
N LEU A 26 2.55 13.32 2.61
CA LEU A 26 1.51 12.41 2.16
C LEU A 26 1.99 11.53 1.00
N GLN A 27 2.71 12.11 0.04
CA GLN A 27 3.32 11.36 -1.05
C GLN A 27 4.34 10.34 -0.54
N GLN A 28 5.19 10.73 0.41
CA GLN A 28 6.13 9.81 1.06
C GLN A 28 5.40 8.67 1.79
N LEU A 29 4.30 8.97 2.48
CA LEU A 29 3.46 7.96 3.14
C LEU A 29 2.89 6.98 2.12
N PHE A 30 2.37 7.46 0.99
CA PHE A 30 1.84 6.59 -0.06
C PHE A 30 2.94 5.72 -0.69
N GLN A 31 4.12 6.27 -0.97
CA GLN A 31 5.24 5.51 -1.51
C GLN A 31 5.72 4.43 -0.52
N CYS A 32 5.87 4.79 0.76
CA CYS A 32 6.27 3.85 1.81
C CYS A 32 5.19 2.77 2.01
N GLY A 33 3.92 3.16 2.08
CA GLY A 33 2.80 2.22 2.21
C GLY A 33 2.71 1.25 1.04
N GLN A 34 2.86 1.73 -0.20
CA GLN A 34 2.90 0.88 -1.39
C GLN A 34 4.07 -0.11 -1.32
N PHE A 35 5.25 0.34 -0.88
CA PHE A 35 6.42 -0.52 -0.71
C PHE A 35 6.17 -1.62 0.34
N VAL A 36 5.64 -1.26 1.51
CA VAL A 36 5.36 -2.21 2.61
C VAL A 36 4.29 -3.21 2.20
N ILE A 37 3.23 -2.80 1.50
CA ILE A 37 2.21 -3.75 1.05
C ILE A 37 2.79 -4.68 -0.03
N ARG A 38 3.51 -4.13 -1.02
CA ARG A 38 4.07 -4.91 -2.14
C ARG A 38 5.09 -5.95 -1.71
N TRP A 39 5.95 -5.61 -0.74
CA TRP A 39 7.04 -6.48 -0.28
C TRP A 39 6.74 -7.18 1.04
N GLY A 40 5.85 -6.65 1.87
CA GLY A 40 5.49 -7.22 3.17
C GLY A 40 4.37 -8.25 3.11
N PHE A 41 3.48 -8.20 2.10
CA PHE A 41 2.35 -9.12 2.01
C PHE A 41 2.79 -10.59 1.97
N ILE A 42 3.73 -10.94 1.08
CA ILE A 42 4.20 -12.32 0.90
C ILE A 42 4.91 -12.85 2.17
N PRO A 43 5.89 -12.15 2.75
CA PRO A 43 6.52 -12.56 4.02
C PRO A 43 5.52 -12.73 5.17
N THR A 44 4.54 -11.83 5.31
CA THR A 44 3.54 -11.94 6.37
C THR A 44 2.63 -13.15 6.19
N VAL A 45 2.17 -13.42 4.96
CA VAL A 45 1.35 -14.61 4.66
C VAL A 45 2.14 -15.89 4.89
N LEU A 46 3.40 -15.95 4.45
CA LEU A 46 4.30 -17.07 4.72
C LEU A 46 4.47 -17.32 6.22
N TYR A 47 4.77 -16.27 6.98
CA TYR A 47 4.93 -16.38 8.43
C TYR A 47 3.68 -16.93 9.12
N LEU A 48 2.50 -16.46 8.73
CA LEU A 48 1.24 -16.96 9.27
C LEU A 48 0.98 -18.41 8.86
N GLY A 49 1.33 -18.80 7.63
CA GLY A 49 1.25 -20.17 7.14
C GLY A 49 2.14 -21.12 7.96
N PHE A 50 3.40 -20.73 8.22
CA PHE A 50 4.30 -21.51 9.07
C PHE A 50 3.84 -21.53 10.53
N LYS A 51 3.38 -20.41 11.09
CA LYS A 51 2.88 -20.35 12.49
C LYS A 51 1.63 -21.18 12.72
N ARG A 52 0.74 -21.27 11.72
CA ARG A 52 -0.45 -22.13 11.79
C ARG A 52 -0.05 -23.61 11.79
N GLY A 53 1.10 -23.93 11.18
CA GLY A 53 1.61 -25.29 11.08
C GLY A 53 0.78 -26.14 10.12
N ALA A 54 1.28 -27.34 9.85
CA ALA A 54 0.52 -28.35 9.12
C ALA A 54 -0.41 -29.12 10.07
N ASP A 55 -1.47 -29.70 9.54
CA ASP A 55 -2.36 -30.58 10.31
C ASP A 55 -1.56 -31.74 10.95
N PRO A 56 -1.95 -32.20 12.16
CA PRO A 56 -1.21 -33.20 12.90
C PRO A 56 -1.03 -34.48 12.07
N GLY A 57 0.22 -34.78 11.70
CA GLY A 57 0.58 -35.91 10.84
C GLY A 57 1.27 -35.52 9.51
N MET A 58 1.31 -34.23 9.16
CA MET A 58 2.05 -33.71 8.00
C MET A 58 3.39 -33.08 8.43
N PRO A 59 4.47 -33.23 7.64
CA PRO A 59 5.75 -32.58 7.92
C PRO A 59 5.60 -31.05 7.86
N GLU A 60 6.36 -30.34 8.71
CA GLU A 60 6.30 -28.88 8.74
C GLU A 60 6.65 -28.30 7.37
N PRO A 61 5.87 -27.33 6.86
CA PRO A 61 6.23 -26.65 5.64
C PRO A 61 7.60 -26.01 5.86
N THR A 62 8.52 -26.28 4.93
CA THR A 62 9.86 -25.70 4.91
C THR A 62 9.98 -24.76 3.72
N VAL A 63 10.75 -23.68 3.88
CA VAL A 63 10.94 -22.67 2.82
C VAL A 63 11.46 -23.30 1.52
N LEU A 64 12.27 -24.35 1.63
CA LEU A 64 12.77 -25.14 0.49
C LEU A 64 11.64 -25.87 -0.26
N SER A 65 10.69 -26.50 0.44
CA SER A 65 9.55 -27.20 -0.18
C SER A 65 8.58 -26.24 -0.89
N LEU A 66 8.50 -24.98 -0.45
CA LEU A 66 7.68 -23.96 -1.10
C LEU A 66 8.34 -23.32 -2.33
N LEU A 67 9.68 -23.29 -2.38
CA LEU A 67 10.45 -22.72 -3.49
C LEU A 67 10.77 -23.74 -4.59
N TRP A 68 10.86 -25.03 -4.24
CA TRP A 68 11.31 -26.12 -5.10
C TRP A 68 10.35 -27.33 -5.14
N GLY A 69 9.10 -27.14 -4.71
CA GLY A 69 8.09 -28.20 -4.57
C GLY A 69 8.03 -29.21 -5.70
#